data_AF-A0A2A2S8H7-F1
#
_entry.id   AF-A0A2A2S8H7-F1
#
_cell.length_a   1.000
_cell.length_b   1.000
_cell.length_c   1.000
_cell.angle_alpha   90.00
_cell.angle_beta   90.00
_cell.angle_gamma   90.00
#
_symmetry.space_group_name_H-M   'P 1'
#
loop_
_entity.id
_entity.type
_entity.pdbx_description
1 polymer ?
#
loop_
_entity_poly.entity_id
_entity_poly.type
_entity_poly.pdbx_seq_one_letter_code
_entity_poly.pdbx_strand_id
1 'polypeptide(L)'
;MPLTKNQYMMKEKLSTYLRFKLALVCLTVVAAGCKKADNRINGPAPDEGNAAAKTTKLKINTVPSSEPLQTAANGTFCIVNKLSGKVLDVNGLQTADGSTVSQYGATGGANEKWTLKQLTGGYYSITDSNSGKALQINQAGTADGNITTIGTYASQAHQQWQFTALGNGYYRIVNRNSGKDLDVDGQSLDDLGKVQQWSYWGGDNQQWALLRVKASGKLTWTLTSTNVPQDVKQRITAAMNDACARYNAGADWPARTLTVEYNTDVPTADGSSSNGNIRFGANASYQATRTAMHEIAHTWGVGQSGGWYNNTTSGDFTGTNTVTTIHAFETPTTAIHTGGGHFWDYGLNYDNEWSETNAFRHVKIVWAMRADGM
;
A
#
# COMPACT_ATOMS: atom_id res chain seq x y z
N MET A 1 -18.25 -37.14 -52.44
CA MET A 1 -18.09 -38.37 -51.61
C MET A 1 -17.11 -38.05 -50.46
N PRO A 2 -17.10 -38.80 -49.35
CA PRO A 2 -17.27 -38.16 -48.03
C PRO A 2 -16.07 -38.21 -47.04
N LEU A 3 -16.09 -37.27 -46.07
CA LEU A 3 -15.62 -37.37 -44.66
C LEU A 3 -14.11 -37.72 -44.42
N THR A 4 -13.47 -37.48 -43.26
CA THR A 4 -13.90 -37.44 -41.83
C THR A 4 -13.21 -36.35 -40.97
N LYS A 5 -13.64 -36.24 -39.70
CA LYS A 5 -13.08 -35.35 -38.64
C LYS A 5 -11.88 -35.97 -37.89
N ASN A 6 -11.13 -35.09 -37.18
CA ASN A 6 -10.47 -35.21 -35.85
C ASN A 6 -9.08 -34.52 -35.92
N GLN A 7 -8.71 -33.42 -35.25
CA GLN A 7 -9.02 -32.79 -33.95
C GLN A 7 -8.10 -33.26 -32.79
N TYR A 8 -7.47 -32.28 -32.11
CA TYR A 8 -6.57 -32.32 -30.93
C TYR A 8 -5.13 -32.89 -31.08
N MET A 9 -4.12 -32.02 -30.90
CA MET A 9 -3.19 -32.01 -29.74
C MET A 9 -2.25 -30.77 -29.77
N MET A 10 -1.47 -30.54 -28.70
CA MET A 10 -0.74 -29.28 -28.41
C MET A 10 0.79 -29.34 -28.65
N LYS A 11 1.40 -28.15 -28.87
CA LYS A 11 2.80 -27.75 -28.52
C LYS A 11 3.94 -28.51 -29.26
N GLU A 12 5.18 -28.00 -29.40
CA GLU A 12 5.85 -26.78 -28.89
C GLU A 12 6.99 -26.29 -29.84
N LYS A 13 7.54 -25.10 -29.56
CA LYS A 13 8.88 -24.52 -29.93
C LYS A 13 9.73 -25.17 -31.05
N LEU A 14 10.13 -24.38 -32.07
CA LEU A 14 11.53 -23.94 -32.29
C LEU A 14 11.66 -22.95 -33.48
N SER A 15 12.31 -21.80 -33.26
CA SER A 15 12.96 -20.95 -34.30
C SER A 15 13.77 -19.87 -33.56
N THR A 16 15.05 -20.06 -33.24
CA THR A 16 16.24 -20.11 -34.12
C THR A 16 16.67 -18.73 -34.60
N TYR A 17 17.81 -18.27 -34.06
CA TYR A 17 18.49 -17.02 -34.44
C TYR A 17 18.83 -16.97 -35.93
N LEU A 18 18.66 -15.80 -36.56
CA LEU A 18 19.63 -15.31 -37.55
C LEU A 18 19.80 -13.79 -37.44
N ARG A 19 20.99 -13.29 -37.79
CA ARG A 19 21.42 -11.90 -37.63
C ARG A 19 21.53 -11.22 -38.99
N PHE A 20 21.30 -9.91 -39.06
CA PHE A 20 22.09 -9.04 -39.94
C PHE A 20 22.34 -7.65 -39.32
N LYS A 21 23.46 -7.04 -39.69
CA LYS A 21 23.86 -5.64 -39.38
C LYS A 21 23.49 -4.75 -40.59
N LEU A 22 23.73 -3.43 -40.70
CA LEU A 22 24.56 -2.47 -39.96
C LEU A 22 24.09 -1.03 -40.29
N ALA A 23 24.24 -0.09 -39.37
CA ALA A 23 24.49 1.33 -39.69
C ALA A 23 25.27 1.99 -38.53
N LEU A 24 26.08 3.00 -38.82
CA LEU A 24 27.04 3.60 -37.87
C LEU A 24 27.11 5.11 -38.06
N VAL A 25 27.03 5.87 -36.95
CA VAL A 25 27.58 7.23 -36.84
C VAL A 25 28.34 7.29 -35.52
N CYS A 26 29.48 7.96 -35.50
CA CYS A 26 30.39 8.02 -34.36
C CYS A 26 30.90 9.45 -34.18
N LEU A 27 31.08 9.88 -32.92
CA LEU A 27 31.82 11.09 -32.57
C LEU A 27 32.62 10.82 -31.29
N THR A 28 33.93 11.06 -31.34
CA THR A 28 34.88 10.96 -30.21
C THR A 28 34.98 12.32 -29.50
N VAL A 29 35.33 12.41 -28.20
CA VAL A 29 36.68 12.56 -27.60
C VAL A 29 36.43 12.88 -26.10
N VAL A 30 37.24 12.55 -25.07
CA VAL A 30 38.57 11.91 -24.93
C VAL A 30 38.44 10.58 -24.13
N ALA A 31 39.55 9.99 -23.64
CA ALA A 31 39.56 9.02 -22.55
C ALA A 31 40.74 9.25 -21.59
N ALA A 32 40.50 9.13 -20.28
CA ALA A 32 41.52 9.05 -19.22
C ALA A 32 40.99 8.19 -18.07
N GLY A 33 41.84 7.37 -17.44
CA GLY A 33 41.46 6.46 -16.34
C GLY A 33 41.56 7.10 -14.94
N CYS A 34 41.15 6.42 -13.86
CA CYS A 34 40.67 5.04 -13.73
C CYS A 34 39.91 4.81 -12.39
N LYS A 35 39.08 3.73 -12.34
CA LYS A 35 38.46 3.05 -11.16
C LYS A 35 37.03 3.46 -10.70
N LYS A 36 36.10 2.49 -10.85
CA LYS A 36 34.91 2.12 -10.02
C LYS A 36 33.59 2.97 -10.02
N ALA A 37 32.53 2.32 -10.55
CA ALA A 37 31.13 2.21 -10.04
C ALA A 37 30.13 3.41 -9.95
N ASP A 38 29.20 3.47 -10.92
CA ASP A 38 27.70 3.35 -10.83
C ASP A 38 26.72 4.37 -10.12
N ASN A 39 25.55 4.58 -10.77
CA ASN A 39 24.17 5.03 -10.35
C ASN A 39 23.79 6.40 -9.64
N ARG A 40 22.92 7.20 -10.34
CA ARG A 40 21.57 7.83 -10.00
C ARG A 40 21.24 8.90 -8.87
N ILE A 41 20.52 9.98 -9.31
CA ILE A 41 19.21 10.57 -8.81
C ILE A 41 19.17 11.57 -7.58
N ASN A 42 17.98 12.19 -7.31
CA ASN A 42 17.64 13.42 -6.51
C ASN A 42 16.98 13.10 -5.11
N GLY A 43 16.33 13.97 -4.29
CA GLY A 43 15.79 15.36 -4.37
C GLY A 43 15.21 15.92 -3.01
N PRO A 44 14.47 17.08 -2.94
CA PRO A 44 14.38 17.91 -1.70
C PRO A 44 12.99 18.31 -1.06
N ALA A 45 13.00 18.50 0.29
CA ALA A 45 12.25 19.43 1.21
C ALA A 45 10.68 19.41 1.48
N PRO A 46 10.15 19.88 2.67
CA PRO A 46 8.76 19.59 3.16
C PRO A 46 7.85 20.68 3.87
N ASP A 47 6.51 20.53 3.71
CA ASP A 47 5.29 20.59 4.62
C ASP A 47 4.87 21.71 5.65
N GLU A 48 3.52 21.90 5.87
CA GLU A 48 2.71 21.87 7.15
C GLU A 48 1.32 22.63 7.19
N GLY A 49 0.30 22.20 8.00
CA GLY A 49 -0.97 22.99 8.24
C GLY A 49 -2.30 22.51 8.93
N ASN A 50 -2.32 21.94 10.17
CA ASN A 50 -3.37 22.02 11.26
C ASN A 50 -4.88 21.47 11.23
N ALA A 51 -5.35 20.95 12.40
CA ALA A 51 -6.72 20.74 13.04
C ALA A 51 -7.93 20.06 12.30
N ALA A 52 -8.97 19.44 12.93
CA ALA A 52 -9.43 19.24 14.35
C ALA A 52 -9.94 17.76 14.62
N ALA A 53 -10.77 17.47 15.66
CA ALA A 53 -10.78 16.14 16.33
C ALA A 53 -12.12 15.47 16.79
N LYS A 54 -12.09 14.11 16.92
CA LYS A 54 -12.99 13.15 17.66
C LYS A 54 -14.45 13.01 17.17
N THR A 55 -15.18 11.89 17.24
CA THR A 55 -14.99 10.42 17.54
C THR A 55 -16.19 9.68 16.89
N THR A 56 -16.20 8.39 16.50
CA THR A 56 -15.80 7.14 17.19
C THR A 56 -15.18 6.07 16.25
N LYS A 57 -14.71 4.94 16.81
CA LYS A 57 -13.90 3.90 16.13
C LYS A 57 -14.57 2.50 16.15
N LEU A 58 -14.80 1.91 14.98
CA LEU A 58 -15.28 0.52 14.77
C LEU A 58 -14.13 -0.51 14.63
N LYS A 59 -14.23 -1.67 15.29
CA LYS A 59 -13.55 -2.95 14.96
C LYS A 59 -14.58 -3.90 14.27
N ILE A 60 -14.57 -5.24 14.18
CA ILE A 60 -13.81 -6.40 14.73
C ILE A 60 -13.64 -7.46 13.60
N ASN A 61 -12.63 -8.34 13.70
CA ASN A 61 -12.41 -9.54 12.87
C ASN A 61 -13.53 -10.58 13.04
N THR A 62 -14.72 -10.31 12.49
CA THR A 62 -16.02 -10.89 12.89
C THR A 62 -16.43 -10.53 14.32
N VAL A 63 -17.36 -9.58 14.44
CA VAL A 63 -18.77 -9.93 14.70
C VAL A 63 -18.98 -11.28 15.42
N PRO A 64 -19.24 -11.33 16.74
CA PRO A 64 -20.00 -12.43 17.34
C PRO A 64 -21.39 -12.53 16.67
N SER A 65 -22.12 -13.65 16.86
CA SER A 65 -23.41 -13.92 16.19
C SER A 65 -24.59 -12.99 16.57
N SER A 66 -24.30 -11.81 17.12
CA SER A 66 -25.23 -10.74 17.52
C SER A 66 -24.75 -9.33 17.14
N GLU A 67 -23.71 -9.20 16.29
CA GLU A 67 -23.14 -7.94 15.77
C GLU A 67 -23.28 -7.86 14.22
N PRO A 68 -22.97 -6.72 13.55
CA PRO A 68 -23.16 -6.56 12.11
C PRO A 68 -21.85 -6.49 11.28
N LEU A 69 -21.85 -7.14 10.11
CA LEU A 69 -20.72 -7.19 9.16
C LEU A 69 -20.27 -5.79 8.69
N GLN A 70 -18.96 -5.57 8.54
CA GLN A 70 -18.43 -4.45 7.74
C GLN A 70 -18.50 -4.82 6.24
N THR A 71 -19.62 -4.51 5.61
CA THR A 71 -19.70 -4.40 4.14
C THR A 71 -18.83 -3.25 3.63
N ALA A 72 -18.69 -3.11 2.31
CA ALA A 72 -18.48 -1.78 1.75
C ALA A 72 -19.56 -0.83 2.32
N ALA A 73 -19.16 0.35 2.76
CA ALA A 73 -19.98 1.17 3.65
C ALA A 73 -19.71 2.65 3.44
N ASN A 74 -20.65 3.49 3.86
CA ASN A 74 -20.49 4.94 3.83
C ASN A 74 -19.26 5.36 4.65
N GLY A 75 -18.34 6.10 4.03
CA GLY A 75 -17.11 6.59 4.66
C GLY A 75 -15.97 6.81 3.66
N THR A 76 -14.87 7.39 4.13
CA THR A 76 -13.67 7.64 3.32
C THR A 76 -12.64 6.53 3.51
N PHE A 77 -12.02 6.09 2.42
CA PHE A 77 -11.07 4.99 2.38
C PHE A 77 -9.90 5.30 1.44
N CYS A 78 -8.69 4.86 1.77
CA CYS A 78 -7.69 4.59 0.73
C CYS A 78 -8.02 3.22 0.11
N ILE A 79 -8.03 3.13 -1.22
CA ILE A 79 -8.35 1.89 -1.94
C ILE A 79 -7.03 1.30 -2.43
N VAL A 80 -6.60 0.17 -1.85
CA VAL A 80 -5.24 -0.37 -2.00
C VAL A 80 -5.22 -1.56 -2.92
N ASN A 81 -4.37 -1.58 -3.94
CA ASN A 81 -4.20 -2.72 -4.82
C ASN A 81 -3.47 -3.87 -4.11
N LYS A 82 -3.94 -5.11 -4.24
CA LYS A 82 -3.35 -6.28 -3.56
C LYS A 82 -1.96 -6.60 -4.06
N LEU A 83 -1.73 -6.53 -5.36
CA LEU A 83 -0.46 -6.92 -5.98
C LEU A 83 0.66 -5.94 -5.62
N SER A 84 0.39 -4.64 -5.83
CA SER A 84 1.41 -3.58 -5.70
C SER A 84 1.44 -2.88 -4.34
N GLY A 85 0.40 -3.03 -3.50
CA GLY A 85 0.23 -2.28 -2.25
C GLY A 85 0.03 -0.77 -2.41
N LYS A 86 0.00 -0.27 -3.64
CA LYS A 86 -0.22 1.14 -3.97
C LYS A 86 -1.70 1.51 -3.84
N VAL A 87 -1.96 2.79 -3.59
CA VAL A 87 -3.32 3.34 -3.48
C VAL A 87 -3.82 3.83 -4.82
N LEU A 88 -5.14 3.74 -5.03
CA LEU A 88 -5.86 4.39 -6.11
C LEU A 88 -5.71 5.92 -5.99
N ASP A 89 -5.17 6.57 -7.02
CA ASP A 89 -4.73 7.98 -6.99
C ASP A 89 -5.31 8.76 -8.17
N VAL A 90 -5.83 9.98 -7.92
CA VAL A 90 -6.08 10.95 -9.01
C VAL A 90 -4.78 11.68 -9.32
N ASN A 91 -4.20 11.37 -10.48
CA ASN A 91 -2.83 11.74 -10.87
C ASN A 91 -2.55 13.23 -10.61
N GLY A 92 -1.55 13.54 -9.79
CA GLY A 92 -1.06 14.92 -9.62
C GLY A 92 -2.11 15.90 -9.08
N LEU A 93 -2.95 15.44 -8.13
CA LEU A 93 -3.97 16.22 -7.43
C LEU A 93 -4.99 16.92 -8.36
N GLN A 94 -5.16 16.44 -9.60
CA GLN A 94 -6.02 17.08 -10.59
C GLN A 94 -7.51 17.03 -10.19
N THR A 95 -8.26 18.06 -10.56
CA THR A 95 -9.65 18.27 -10.13
C THR A 95 -10.64 18.46 -11.29
N ALA A 96 -10.24 18.18 -12.53
CA ALA A 96 -11.08 18.35 -13.71
C ALA A 96 -11.91 17.09 -14.02
N ASP A 97 -13.00 17.26 -14.78
CA ASP A 97 -13.70 16.11 -15.36
C ASP A 97 -12.82 15.48 -16.44
N GLY A 98 -12.65 14.16 -16.39
CA GLY A 98 -11.75 13.41 -17.28
C GLY A 98 -10.30 13.29 -16.77
N SER A 99 -9.95 13.87 -15.62
CA SER A 99 -8.64 13.61 -14.98
C SER A 99 -8.43 12.12 -14.72
N THR A 100 -7.25 11.62 -15.07
CA THR A 100 -6.91 10.19 -15.05
C THR A 100 -6.66 9.66 -13.65
N VAL A 101 -6.97 8.37 -13.47
CA VAL A 101 -6.73 7.64 -12.23
C VAL A 101 -5.67 6.57 -12.46
N SER A 102 -4.76 6.41 -11.50
CA SER A 102 -3.67 5.43 -11.52
C SER A 102 -3.51 4.79 -10.14
N GLN A 103 -2.43 4.01 -9.96
CA GLN A 103 -1.92 3.67 -8.64
C GLN A 103 -0.70 4.55 -8.29
N TYR A 104 -0.53 4.88 -7.02
CA TYR A 104 0.64 5.59 -6.51
C TYR A 104 1.03 5.09 -5.09
N GLY A 105 2.30 5.20 -4.72
CA GLY A 105 2.77 4.90 -3.35
C GLY A 105 2.12 5.85 -2.34
N ALA A 106 1.63 5.32 -1.22
CA ALA A 106 0.66 6.04 -0.37
C ALA A 106 1.28 7.24 0.38
N THR A 107 1.11 8.45 -0.17
CA THR A 107 1.58 9.73 0.43
C THR A 107 0.70 10.22 1.57
N GLY A 108 -0.54 9.73 1.68
CA GLY A 108 -1.57 10.31 2.53
C GLY A 108 -2.21 11.56 1.93
N GLY A 109 -2.08 11.79 0.62
CA GLY A 109 -2.67 12.90 -0.14
C GLY A 109 -4.21 12.91 -0.12
N ALA A 110 -4.85 13.99 -0.58
CA ALA A 110 -6.31 14.07 -0.63
C ALA A 110 -6.91 13.26 -1.80
N ASN A 111 -6.15 13.18 -2.90
CA ASN A 111 -6.43 12.47 -4.15
C ASN A 111 -6.33 10.94 -4.06
N GLU A 112 -5.78 10.42 -2.95
CA GLU A 112 -5.71 9.00 -2.61
C GLU A 112 -6.93 8.52 -1.78
N LYS A 113 -7.80 9.46 -1.37
CA LYS A 113 -8.86 9.22 -0.40
C LYS A 113 -10.22 9.23 -1.09
N TRP A 114 -10.89 8.09 -1.07
CA TRP A 114 -12.13 7.86 -1.77
C TRP A 114 -13.28 7.68 -0.80
N THR A 115 -14.23 8.61 -0.84
CA THR A 115 -15.48 8.56 -0.09
C THR A 115 -16.46 7.65 -0.82
N LEU A 116 -16.67 6.45 -0.27
CA LEU A 116 -17.70 5.52 -0.69
C LEU A 116 -19.05 6.01 -0.15
N LYS A 117 -20.06 6.04 -1.02
CA LYS A 117 -21.45 6.29 -0.68
C LYS A 117 -22.34 5.23 -1.32
N GLN A 118 -23.04 4.47 -0.48
CA GLN A 118 -23.97 3.43 -0.88
C GLN A 118 -25.18 4.00 -1.62
N LEU A 119 -25.65 3.25 -2.61
CA LEU A 119 -26.78 3.53 -3.49
C LEU A 119 -27.77 2.35 -3.43
N THR A 120 -28.92 2.49 -4.09
CA THR A 120 -29.89 1.41 -4.24
C THR A 120 -29.32 0.23 -5.04
N GLY A 121 -29.73 -0.99 -4.69
CA GLY A 121 -29.32 -2.21 -5.41
C GLY A 121 -27.91 -2.73 -5.11
N GLY A 122 -27.27 -2.26 -4.04
CA GLY A 122 -25.93 -2.75 -3.62
C GLY A 122 -24.75 -2.09 -4.35
N TYR A 123 -25.00 -1.01 -5.08
CA TYR A 123 -23.98 -0.20 -5.74
C TYR A 123 -23.51 0.96 -4.83
N TYR A 124 -22.41 1.58 -5.23
CA TYR A 124 -21.76 2.71 -4.55
C TYR A 124 -21.32 3.74 -5.58
N SER A 125 -21.39 5.03 -5.24
CA SER A 125 -20.50 6.02 -5.85
C SER A 125 -19.20 6.05 -5.05
N ILE A 126 -18.07 6.10 -5.75
CA ILE A 126 -16.73 6.19 -5.17
C ILE A 126 -16.23 7.60 -5.52
N THR A 127 -16.07 8.49 -4.54
CA THR A 127 -15.84 9.93 -4.78
C THR A 127 -14.48 10.36 -4.23
N ASP A 128 -13.63 10.93 -5.09
CA ASP A 128 -12.36 11.52 -4.68
C ASP A 128 -12.59 12.67 -3.68
N SER A 129 -11.84 12.67 -2.57
CA SER A 129 -11.96 13.65 -1.49
C SER A 129 -11.15 14.92 -1.74
N ASN A 130 -10.31 14.98 -2.77
CA ASN A 130 -9.65 16.20 -3.26
C ASN A 130 -10.59 17.04 -4.14
N SER A 131 -11.15 16.43 -5.20
CA SER A 131 -11.98 17.12 -6.20
C SER A 131 -13.49 17.07 -5.95
N GLY A 132 -13.96 16.15 -5.10
CA GLY A 132 -15.39 15.86 -4.93
C GLY A 132 -16.03 15.12 -6.12
N LYS A 133 -15.24 14.63 -7.08
CA LYS A 133 -15.71 13.97 -8.31
C LYS A 133 -15.73 12.45 -8.17
N ALA A 134 -16.63 11.78 -8.88
CA ALA A 134 -16.80 10.34 -8.82
C ALA A 134 -15.84 9.60 -9.76
N LEU A 135 -15.26 8.51 -9.27
CA LEU A 135 -14.58 7.47 -10.04
C LEU A 135 -15.53 6.93 -11.11
N GLN A 136 -15.09 6.90 -12.36
CA GLN A 136 -15.90 6.51 -13.49
C GLN A 136 -15.08 5.85 -14.59
N ILE A 137 -15.72 5.00 -15.41
CA ILE A 137 -15.11 4.56 -16.66
C ILE A 137 -15.31 5.62 -17.73
N ASN A 138 -14.20 6.01 -18.37
CA ASN A 138 -14.17 7.13 -19.30
C ASN A 138 -15.15 6.93 -20.46
N GLN A 139 -15.92 7.98 -20.78
CA GLN A 139 -16.95 7.99 -21.84
C GLN A 139 -17.98 6.84 -21.75
N ALA A 140 -18.21 6.28 -20.56
CA ALA A 140 -19.09 5.12 -20.34
C ALA A 140 -18.69 3.85 -21.12
N GLY A 141 -17.41 3.69 -21.48
CA GLY A 141 -16.92 2.54 -22.23
C GLY A 141 -17.17 1.18 -21.54
N THR A 142 -17.36 0.13 -22.33
CA THR A 142 -17.67 -1.24 -21.85
C THR A 142 -16.63 -2.29 -22.29
N ALA A 143 -15.58 -1.88 -23.00
CA ALA A 143 -14.49 -2.74 -23.46
C ALA A 143 -13.42 -2.91 -22.37
N ASP A 144 -12.67 -4.00 -22.46
CA ASP A 144 -11.43 -4.19 -21.71
C ASP A 144 -10.41 -3.09 -22.09
N GLY A 145 -9.70 -2.56 -21.10
CA GLY A 145 -8.71 -1.50 -21.29
C GLY A 145 -9.28 -0.08 -21.39
N ASN A 146 -10.60 0.13 -21.24
CA ASN A 146 -11.12 1.49 -21.05
C ASN A 146 -10.64 2.06 -19.72
N ILE A 147 -9.96 3.22 -19.78
CA ILE A 147 -9.35 3.86 -18.61
C ILE A 147 -10.37 4.38 -17.60
N THR A 148 -9.93 4.45 -16.35
CA THR A 148 -10.69 5.06 -15.26
C THR A 148 -10.30 6.53 -15.12
N THR A 149 -11.30 7.40 -14.95
CA THR A 149 -11.15 8.84 -14.71
C THR A 149 -12.02 9.27 -13.53
N ILE A 150 -11.91 10.53 -13.12
CA ILE A 150 -12.91 11.18 -12.28
C ILE A 150 -13.88 12.05 -13.12
N GLY A 151 -15.11 12.21 -12.65
CA GLY A 151 -16.11 13.08 -13.28
C GLY A 151 -17.23 13.54 -12.33
N THR A 152 -17.90 14.63 -12.70
CA THR A 152 -19.07 15.14 -11.98
C THR A 152 -20.15 14.05 -11.87
N TYR A 153 -20.57 13.72 -10.64
CA TYR A 153 -21.48 12.61 -10.39
C TYR A 153 -22.91 12.91 -10.87
N ALA A 154 -23.32 12.27 -11.95
CA ALA A 154 -24.62 12.41 -12.61
C ALA A 154 -25.48 11.14 -12.47
N SER A 155 -25.20 10.31 -11.45
CA SER A 155 -25.87 9.03 -11.18
C SER A 155 -25.90 8.03 -12.36
N GLN A 156 -24.92 8.12 -13.26
CA GLN A 156 -24.81 7.24 -14.42
C GLN A 156 -24.20 5.89 -14.03
N ALA A 157 -24.61 4.81 -14.72
CA ALA A 157 -24.15 3.45 -14.39
C ALA A 157 -22.62 3.31 -14.44
N HIS A 158 -21.93 4.02 -15.34
CA HIS A 158 -20.46 3.96 -15.45
C HIS A 158 -19.72 4.66 -14.30
N GLN A 159 -20.44 5.39 -13.44
CA GLN A 159 -19.97 6.04 -12.21
C GLN A 159 -20.37 5.26 -10.94
N GLN A 160 -20.93 4.05 -11.11
CA GLN A 160 -21.49 3.23 -10.05
C GLN A 160 -20.81 1.87 -9.98
N TRP A 161 -20.48 1.44 -8.77
CA TRP A 161 -19.57 0.32 -8.53
C TRP A 161 -20.15 -0.63 -7.49
N GLN A 162 -19.98 -1.94 -7.69
CA GLN A 162 -20.32 -2.98 -6.73
C GLN A 162 -19.03 -3.55 -6.12
N PHE A 163 -19.00 -3.64 -4.79
CA PHE A 163 -17.89 -4.27 -4.07
C PHE A 163 -18.24 -5.74 -3.80
N THR A 164 -17.67 -6.64 -4.59
CA THR A 164 -17.87 -8.09 -4.46
C THR A 164 -16.70 -8.67 -3.67
N ALA A 165 -16.95 -9.10 -2.44
CA ALA A 165 -15.91 -9.63 -1.56
C ALA A 165 -15.32 -10.95 -2.09
N LEU A 166 -14.00 -11.11 -1.95
CA LEU A 166 -13.26 -12.34 -2.28
C LEU A 166 -12.90 -13.16 -1.03
N GLY A 167 -13.32 -12.70 0.16
CA GLY A 167 -12.75 -13.11 1.44
C GLY A 167 -11.52 -12.27 1.80
N ASN A 168 -10.87 -12.60 2.92
CA ASN A 168 -9.54 -12.11 3.29
C ASN A 168 -9.32 -10.58 3.29
N GLY A 169 -10.40 -9.79 3.38
CA GLY A 169 -10.37 -8.32 3.35
C GLY A 169 -10.27 -7.69 1.95
N TYR A 170 -10.27 -8.50 0.90
CA TYR A 170 -10.14 -8.06 -0.50
C TYR A 170 -11.48 -8.06 -1.24
N TYR A 171 -11.60 -7.13 -2.18
CA TYR A 171 -12.78 -6.92 -3.01
C TYR A 171 -12.42 -6.85 -4.49
N ARG A 172 -13.29 -7.42 -5.31
CA ARG A 172 -13.53 -6.99 -6.68
C ARG A 172 -14.31 -5.67 -6.66
N ILE A 173 -13.89 -4.68 -7.45
CA ILE A 173 -14.60 -3.40 -7.60
C ILE A 173 -15.21 -3.37 -9.00
N VAL A 174 -16.44 -3.84 -9.13
CA VAL A 174 -17.11 -4.12 -10.41
C VAL A 174 -17.93 -2.92 -10.88
N ASN A 175 -17.70 -2.43 -12.10
CA ASN A 175 -18.47 -1.32 -12.66
C ASN A 175 -19.87 -1.77 -13.13
N ARG A 176 -20.91 -1.04 -12.74
CA ARG A 176 -22.31 -1.37 -13.04
C ARG A 176 -22.64 -1.36 -14.53
N ASN A 177 -21.95 -0.55 -15.34
CA ASN A 177 -22.25 -0.38 -16.76
C ASN A 177 -21.70 -1.52 -17.63
N SER A 178 -20.56 -2.10 -17.25
CA SER A 178 -19.80 -3.05 -18.06
C SER A 178 -19.70 -4.46 -17.46
N GLY A 179 -19.98 -4.61 -16.16
CA GLY A 179 -19.74 -5.84 -15.42
C GLY A 179 -18.25 -6.19 -15.24
N LYS A 180 -17.34 -5.25 -15.54
CA LYS A 180 -15.88 -5.41 -15.48
C LYS A 180 -15.30 -4.83 -14.20
N ASP A 181 -14.10 -5.27 -13.86
CA ASP A 181 -13.44 -4.98 -12.60
C ASP A 181 -12.41 -3.86 -12.76
N LEU A 182 -12.25 -3.05 -11.71
CA LEU A 182 -11.15 -2.09 -11.59
C LEU A 182 -9.81 -2.84 -11.58
N ASP A 183 -8.93 -2.49 -12.51
CA ASP A 183 -7.75 -3.26 -12.90
C ASP A 183 -6.53 -2.31 -13.02
N VAL A 184 -5.39 -2.69 -12.43
CA VAL A 184 -4.10 -2.03 -12.71
C VAL A 184 -3.49 -2.68 -13.95
N ASP A 185 -3.30 -1.88 -14.99
CA ASP A 185 -2.89 -2.35 -16.31
C ASP A 185 -1.56 -3.08 -16.32
N GLY A 186 -1.48 -4.14 -17.13
CA GLY A 186 -0.29 -4.97 -17.29
C GLY A 186 0.24 -5.62 -16.00
N GLN A 187 -0.53 -5.63 -14.89
CA GLN A 187 -0.04 -5.97 -13.55
C GLN A 187 1.14 -5.08 -13.09
N SER A 188 1.17 -3.81 -13.50
CA SER A 188 2.26 -2.88 -13.14
C SER A 188 2.45 -2.75 -11.62
N LEU A 189 3.72 -2.69 -11.20
CA LEU A 189 4.13 -2.37 -9.82
C LEU A 189 4.58 -0.91 -9.68
N ASP A 190 4.60 -0.16 -10.78
CA ASP A 190 5.16 1.19 -10.84
C ASP A 190 4.17 2.26 -10.35
N ASP A 191 4.70 3.39 -9.92
CA ASP A 191 3.92 4.61 -9.72
C ASP A 191 3.36 5.13 -11.05
N LEU A 192 2.16 5.72 -10.99
CA LEU A 192 1.37 6.11 -12.17
C LEU A 192 0.93 4.93 -13.06
N GLY A 193 1.01 3.69 -12.54
CA GLY A 193 0.46 2.49 -13.18
C GLY A 193 -1.02 2.68 -13.51
N LYS A 194 -1.35 2.65 -14.81
CA LYS A 194 -2.67 3.04 -15.35
C LYS A 194 -3.80 2.19 -14.78
N VAL A 195 -4.85 2.83 -14.24
CA VAL A 195 -6.06 2.11 -13.80
C VAL A 195 -7.14 2.15 -14.88
N GLN A 196 -7.77 1.00 -15.08
CA GLN A 196 -8.73 0.74 -16.14
C GLN A 196 -9.85 -0.19 -15.65
N GLN A 197 -10.78 -0.55 -16.53
CA GLN A 197 -11.57 -1.78 -16.37
C GLN A 197 -10.99 -2.96 -17.15
N TRP A 198 -11.09 -4.15 -16.59
CA TRP A 198 -10.83 -5.40 -17.30
C TRP A 198 -11.75 -6.53 -16.83
N SER A 199 -11.99 -7.51 -17.69
CA SER A 199 -12.76 -8.73 -17.39
C SER A 199 -12.08 -9.49 -16.25
N TYR A 200 -12.83 -9.89 -15.21
CA TYR A 200 -12.23 -10.55 -14.04
C TYR A 200 -11.61 -11.90 -14.41
N TRP A 201 -10.32 -12.06 -14.14
CA TRP A 201 -9.57 -13.30 -14.34
C TRP A 201 -8.90 -13.84 -13.08
N GLY A 202 -9.01 -13.12 -11.94
CA GLY A 202 -8.46 -13.54 -10.66
C GLY A 202 -7.10 -12.94 -10.31
N GLY A 203 -6.52 -12.10 -11.16
CA GLY A 203 -5.24 -11.44 -10.89
C GLY A 203 -5.29 -10.53 -9.67
N ASP A 204 -4.20 -10.50 -8.88
CA ASP A 204 -4.11 -9.64 -7.69
C ASP A 204 -4.11 -8.14 -8.05
N ASN A 205 -3.82 -7.78 -9.31
CA ASN A 205 -3.99 -6.43 -9.84
C ASN A 205 -5.47 -5.99 -9.95
N GLN A 206 -6.43 -6.92 -9.83
CA GLN A 206 -7.89 -6.70 -9.83
C GLN A 206 -8.50 -6.77 -8.42
N GLN A 207 -7.69 -7.03 -7.40
CA GLN A 207 -8.13 -7.24 -6.03
C GLN A 207 -7.73 -6.04 -5.17
N TRP A 208 -8.70 -5.47 -4.43
CA TRP A 208 -8.52 -4.21 -3.73
C TRP A 208 -8.92 -4.32 -2.26
N ALA A 209 -8.07 -3.85 -1.35
CA ALA A 209 -8.38 -3.70 0.07
C ALA A 209 -8.92 -2.29 0.36
N LEU A 210 -9.83 -2.17 1.34
CA LEU A 210 -10.42 -0.90 1.76
C LEU A 210 -9.87 -0.44 3.11
N LEU A 211 -9.07 0.63 3.11
CA LEU A 211 -8.45 1.20 4.31
C LEU A 211 -9.20 2.42 4.81
N ARG A 212 -10.04 2.23 5.83
CA ARG A 212 -10.96 3.25 6.33
C ARG A 212 -10.24 4.40 7.01
N VAL A 213 -10.21 5.55 6.35
CA VAL A 213 -9.70 6.82 6.88
C VAL A 213 -10.64 7.32 7.98
N LYS A 214 -10.21 7.25 9.24
CA LYS A 214 -10.97 7.74 10.40
C LYS A 214 -10.35 9.03 10.96
N ALA A 215 -11.17 10.06 11.15
CA ALA A 215 -10.75 11.36 11.71
C ALA A 215 -10.54 11.35 13.24
N SER A 216 -9.99 10.27 13.81
CA SER A 216 -9.63 10.22 15.23
C SER A 216 -8.47 9.27 15.51
N GLY A 217 -7.52 9.70 16.32
CA GLY A 217 -6.29 8.97 16.60
C GLY A 217 -5.34 8.94 15.40
N LYS A 218 -4.52 9.99 15.28
CA LYS A 218 -3.30 9.91 14.48
C LYS A 218 -2.17 9.33 15.35
N LEU A 219 -1.35 8.48 14.77
CA LEU A 219 0.06 8.39 15.08
C LEU A 219 0.72 9.67 14.54
N THR A 220 1.36 10.42 15.44
CA THR A 220 2.15 11.62 15.15
C THR A 220 3.56 11.45 15.71
N TRP A 221 4.47 12.35 15.39
CA TRP A 221 5.86 12.28 15.86
C TRP A 221 6.40 13.69 16.13
N THR A 222 7.52 13.80 16.83
CA THR A 222 8.17 15.10 17.12
C THR A 222 9.68 14.93 17.28
N LEU A 223 10.47 15.67 16.50
CA LEU A 223 11.93 15.71 16.63
C LEU A 223 12.33 16.48 17.90
N THR A 224 12.98 15.83 18.85
CA THR A 224 13.40 16.44 20.14
C THR A 224 14.86 16.92 20.12
N SER A 225 15.73 16.33 19.30
CA SER A 225 17.14 16.74 19.19
C SER A 225 17.29 18.17 18.65
N THR A 226 18.07 18.99 19.34
CA THR A 226 18.59 20.26 18.83
C THR A 226 19.87 20.04 18.01
N ASN A 227 20.23 20.98 17.13
CA ASN A 227 21.43 20.94 16.29
C ASN A 227 21.53 19.77 15.27
N VAL A 228 20.40 19.17 14.87
CA VAL A 228 20.37 18.17 13.79
C VAL A 228 20.76 18.80 12.45
N PRO A 229 21.68 18.19 11.65
CA PRO A 229 22.02 18.68 10.32
C PRO A 229 20.80 18.79 9.39
N GLN A 230 20.78 19.77 8.49
CA GLN A 230 19.58 20.08 7.69
C GLN A 230 19.15 18.93 6.77
N ASP A 231 20.11 18.22 6.18
CA ASP A 231 19.89 17.06 5.30
C ASP A 231 19.39 15.84 6.09
N VAL A 232 19.97 15.58 7.27
CA VAL A 232 19.52 14.56 8.23
C VAL A 232 18.10 14.85 8.67
N LYS A 233 17.79 16.10 9.03
CA LYS A 233 16.45 16.53 9.41
C LYS A 233 15.45 16.31 8.27
N GLN A 234 15.80 16.67 7.03
CA GLN A 234 14.93 16.44 5.86
C GLN A 234 14.64 14.95 5.63
N ARG A 235 15.65 14.07 5.72
CA ARG A 235 15.47 12.62 5.58
C ARG A 235 14.59 12.04 6.68
N ILE A 236 14.87 12.35 7.95
CA ILE A 236 14.06 11.89 9.09
C ILE A 236 12.61 12.43 9.00
N THR A 237 12.42 13.70 8.62
CA THR A 237 11.08 14.28 8.42
C THR A 237 10.29 13.55 7.33
N ALA A 238 10.90 13.28 6.17
CA ALA A 238 10.24 12.54 5.10
C ALA A 238 9.88 11.11 5.55
N ALA A 239 10.85 10.38 6.11
CA ALA A 239 10.68 9.00 6.57
C ALA A 239 9.58 8.86 7.64
N MET A 240 9.57 9.75 8.64
CA MET A 240 8.59 9.71 9.73
C MET A 240 7.21 10.20 9.31
N ASN A 241 7.09 11.17 8.40
CA ASN A 241 5.79 11.57 7.84
C ASN A 241 5.16 10.43 7.04
N ASP A 242 5.92 9.83 6.12
CA ASP A 242 5.50 8.71 5.27
C ASP A 242 5.13 7.46 6.11
N ALA A 243 5.99 7.07 7.05
CA ALA A 243 5.72 5.96 7.95
C ALA A 243 4.48 6.20 8.85
N CYS A 244 4.32 7.40 9.40
CA CYS A 244 3.10 7.76 10.14
C CYS A 244 1.86 7.73 9.25
N ALA A 245 1.93 8.21 8.00
CA ALA A 245 0.82 8.17 7.05
C ALA A 245 0.38 6.72 6.76
N ARG A 246 1.34 5.83 6.46
CA ARG A 246 1.09 4.40 6.20
C ARG A 246 0.48 3.69 7.41
N TYR A 247 1.00 3.95 8.62
CA TYR A 247 0.40 3.44 9.85
C TYR A 247 -1.05 3.92 10.00
N ASN A 248 -1.28 5.23 9.90
CA ASN A 248 -2.60 5.85 10.02
C ASN A 248 -3.62 5.39 8.96
N ALA A 249 -3.16 4.94 7.79
CA ALA A 249 -4.01 4.34 6.76
C ALA A 249 -4.29 2.85 7.05
N GLY A 250 -3.26 2.05 7.36
CA GLY A 250 -3.36 0.59 7.43
C GLY A 250 -4.24 0.04 8.55
N ALA A 251 -4.31 0.71 9.70
CA ALA A 251 -5.10 0.23 10.84
C ALA A 251 -5.57 1.34 11.81
N ASP A 252 -6.44 0.98 12.75
CA ASP A 252 -7.19 1.92 13.59
C ASP A 252 -6.46 2.27 14.89
N TRP A 253 -5.21 2.73 14.78
CA TRP A 253 -4.29 2.91 15.90
C TRP A 253 -4.83 3.82 17.02
N PRO A 254 -4.43 3.60 18.29
CA PRO A 254 -4.60 4.59 19.35
C PRO A 254 -3.86 5.90 19.01
N ALA A 255 -4.38 7.03 19.48
CA ALA A 255 -3.66 8.30 19.38
C ALA A 255 -2.34 8.24 20.15
N ARG A 256 -1.22 8.56 19.50
CA ARG A 256 0.11 8.60 20.13
C ARG A 256 1.01 9.57 19.38
N THR A 257 1.74 10.41 20.11
CA THR A 257 2.92 11.09 19.57
C THR A 257 4.15 10.29 19.96
N LEU A 258 5.00 9.98 18.99
CA LEU A 258 6.32 9.39 19.19
C LEU A 258 7.35 10.50 19.35
N THR A 259 8.31 10.34 20.26
CA THR A 259 9.51 11.20 20.26
C THR A 259 10.50 10.66 19.25
N VAL A 260 11.19 11.55 18.54
CA VAL A 260 12.21 11.18 17.57
C VAL A 260 13.49 11.93 17.89
N GLU A 261 14.60 11.20 17.97
CA GLU A 261 15.92 11.75 18.24
C GLU A 261 16.85 11.46 17.06
N TYR A 262 17.75 12.39 16.78
CA TYR A 262 18.99 12.10 16.05
C TYR A 262 20.10 11.92 17.07
N ASN A 263 20.79 10.77 17.03
CA ASN A 263 21.87 10.44 17.94
C ASN A 263 22.97 9.68 17.18
N THR A 264 24.18 10.23 17.12
CA THR A 264 25.31 9.66 16.38
C THR A 264 25.86 8.37 16.96
N ASP A 265 25.57 8.07 18.23
CA ASP A 265 26.04 6.87 18.92
C ASP A 265 25.16 5.63 18.60
N VAL A 266 23.99 5.85 17.97
CA VAL A 266 23.15 4.80 17.40
C VAL A 266 23.70 4.40 16.02
N PRO A 267 24.05 3.13 15.76
CA PRO A 267 24.63 2.73 14.47
C PRO A 267 23.64 2.76 13.29
N THR A 268 22.36 2.54 13.56
CA THR A 268 21.30 2.30 12.58
C THR A 268 20.08 3.17 12.90
N ALA A 269 19.09 2.60 13.60
CA ALA A 269 18.05 3.27 14.35
C ALA A 269 17.60 2.32 15.49
N ASP A 270 16.84 2.81 16.46
CA ASP A 270 16.14 1.97 17.43
C ASP A 270 14.81 2.57 17.89
N GLY A 271 13.76 1.75 17.94
CA GLY A 271 12.45 2.06 18.51
C GLY A 271 12.25 1.42 19.89
N SER A 272 11.66 2.17 20.83
CA SER A 272 11.43 1.74 22.21
C SER A 272 9.95 1.72 22.57
N SER A 273 9.43 0.54 22.93
CA SER A 273 8.07 0.34 23.42
C SER A 273 7.78 1.11 24.72
N SER A 274 8.76 1.15 25.63
CA SER A 274 8.63 1.64 27.01
C SER A 274 8.26 3.13 27.12
N ASN A 275 8.71 3.94 26.16
CA ASN A 275 8.49 5.40 26.10
C ASN A 275 7.92 5.87 24.76
N GLY A 276 8.00 5.08 23.68
CA GLY A 276 7.62 5.52 22.33
C GLY A 276 8.66 6.41 21.65
N ASN A 277 9.92 6.31 22.07
CA ASN A 277 11.04 6.99 21.42
C ASN A 277 11.52 6.20 20.20
N ILE A 278 11.95 6.91 19.16
CA ILE A 278 12.69 6.37 18.02
C ILE A 278 13.96 7.19 17.84
N ARG A 279 15.12 6.54 17.80
CA ARG A 279 16.41 7.20 17.65
C ARG A 279 17.00 6.83 16.29
N PHE A 280 17.35 7.83 15.47
CA PHE A 280 18.04 7.62 14.19
C PHE A 280 19.54 7.86 14.35
N GLY A 281 20.32 6.92 13.83
CA GLY A 281 21.78 6.96 13.79
C GLY A 281 22.35 7.91 12.74
N ALA A 282 23.68 8.07 12.77
CA ALA A 282 24.43 8.88 11.80
C ALA A 282 24.31 8.37 10.34
N ASN A 283 24.02 7.09 10.14
CA ASN A 283 24.01 6.47 8.82
C ASN A 283 22.74 6.83 8.02
N ALA A 284 22.91 7.58 6.93
CA ALA A 284 21.83 8.05 6.07
C ALA A 284 20.98 6.92 5.45
N SER A 285 21.49 5.71 5.25
CA SER A 285 20.70 4.59 4.72
C SER A 285 19.57 4.14 5.67
N TYR A 286 19.72 4.38 6.96
CA TYR A 286 18.69 4.06 7.96
C TYR A 286 17.69 5.21 8.18
N GLN A 287 17.95 6.41 7.65
CA GLN A 287 17.09 7.59 7.76
C GLN A 287 15.98 7.57 6.67
N ALA A 288 15.26 6.45 6.53
CA ALA A 288 14.33 6.16 5.43
C ALA A 288 13.03 5.49 5.92
N THR A 289 11.95 5.55 5.12
CA THR A 289 10.60 5.09 5.51
C THR A 289 10.58 3.64 6.00
N ARG A 290 11.31 2.72 5.35
CA ARG A 290 11.41 1.32 5.78
C ARG A 290 11.80 1.22 7.26
N THR A 291 12.90 1.87 7.64
CA THR A 291 13.38 1.90 9.02
C THR A 291 12.36 2.59 9.94
N ALA A 292 11.81 3.74 9.53
CA ALA A 292 10.82 4.44 10.34
C ALA A 292 9.59 3.55 10.65
N MET A 293 9.10 2.76 9.69
CA MET A 293 8.01 1.80 9.93
C MET A 293 8.43 0.66 10.87
N HIS A 294 9.61 0.09 10.64
CA HIS A 294 10.21 -0.95 11.48
C HIS A 294 10.36 -0.50 12.95
N GLU A 295 10.93 0.69 13.20
CA GLU A 295 11.04 1.21 14.57
C GLU A 295 9.66 1.54 15.19
N ILE A 296 8.69 2.01 14.41
CA ILE A 296 7.31 2.19 14.90
C ILE A 296 6.74 0.85 15.38
N ALA A 297 7.01 -0.27 14.70
CA ALA A 297 6.60 -1.60 15.16
C ALA A 297 7.19 -1.95 16.54
N HIS A 298 8.47 -1.64 16.76
CA HIS A 298 9.11 -1.78 18.08
C HIS A 298 8.48 -0.86 19.13
N THR A 299 8.12 0.39 18.82
CA THR A 299 7.36 1.25 19.76
C THR A 299 6.01 0.65 20.15
N TRP A 300 5.46 -0.25 19.33
CA TRP A 300 4.21 -0.96 19.56
C TRP A 300 4.35 -2.35 20.20
N GLY A 301 5.56 -2.77 20.57
CA GLY A 301 5.80 -4.00 21.36
C GLY A 301 6.48 -5.14 20.60
N VAL A 302 6.72 -5.02 19.29
CA VAL A 302 7.47 -6.03 18.50
C VAL A 302 8.84 -6.27 19.15
N GLY A 303 9.15 -7.52 19.46
CA GLY A 303 10.37 -7.92 20.16
C GLY A 303 10.51 -7.50 21.63
N GLN A 304 9.55 -6.75 22.19
CA GLN A 304 9.74 -6.03 23.45
C GLN A 304 8.63 -6.20 24.49
N SER A 305 7.38 -6.47 24.09
CA SER A 305 6.27 -6.67 25.05
C SER A 305 6.11 -8.14 25.45
N GLY A 306 5.55 -8.41 26.64
CA GLY A 306 5.27 -9.79 27.08
C GLY A 306 4.33 -10.53 26.13
N GLY A 307 3.42 -9.82 25.45
CA GLY A 307 2.52 -10.37 24.44
C GLY A 307 3.25 -10.92 23.21
N TRP A 308 4.38 -10.32 22.82
CA TRP A 308 5.25 -10.86 21.78
C TRP A 308 5.81 -12.23 22.16
N TYR A 309 6.43 -12.34 23.34
CA TYR A 309 7.05 -13.58 23.81
C TYR A 309 6.01 -14.68 24.08
N ASN A 310 4.85 -14.33 24.63
CA ASN A 310 3.75 -15.28 24.88
C ASN A 310 3.14 -15.87 23.59
N ASN A 311 3.21 -15.13 22.47
CA ASN A 311 2.74 -15.59 21.16
C ASN A 311 3.88 -16.11 20.25
N THR A 312 5.10 -16.30 20.76
CA THR A 312 6.24 -16.82 19.99
C THR A 312 6.54 -18.27 20.38
N THR A 313 6.46 -19.22 19.44
CA THR A 313 6.72 -20.64 19.69
C THR A 313 7.58 -21.24 18.59
N SER A 314 8.65 -21.94 18.95
CA SER A 314 9.57 -22.64 18.01
C SER A 314 10.20 -21.78 16.91
N GLY A 315 10.11 -20.46 17.00
CA GLY A 315 10.56 -19.52 15.96
C GLY A 315 9.43 -18.82 15.20
N ASP A 316 8.16 -19.18 15.41
CA ASP A 316 7.01 -18.57 14.73
C ASP A 316 6.11 -17.76 15.67
N PHE A 317 5.46 -16.71 15.15
CA PHE A 317 4.40 -15.98 15.84
C PHE A 317 3.05 -16.69 15.63
N THR A 318 2.51 -17.26 16.71
CA THR A 318 1.34 -18.16 16.68
C THR A 318 0.01 -17.49 17.03
N GLY A 319 -0.01 -16.17 17.24
CA GLY A 319 -1.23 -15.42 17.60
C GLY A 319 -2.32 -15.52 16.53
N THR A 320 -3.55 -15.83 16.95
CA THR A 320 -4.69 -16.19 16.08
C THR A 320 -5.05 -15.12 15.05
N ASN A 321 -5.05 -13.83 15.44
CA ASN A 321 -5.34 -12.73 14.52
C ASN A 321 -4.21 -12.57 13.50
N THR A 322 -2.97 -12.76 13.93
CA THR A 322 -1.77 -12.67 13.08
C THR A 322 -1.73 -13.79 12.06
N VAL A 323 -1.93 -15.05 12.48
CA VAL A 323 -2.05 -16.22 11.59
C VAL A 323 -3.19 -16.03 10.57
N THR A 324 -4.35 -15.56 11.02
CA THR A 324 -5.48 -15.21 10.13
C THR A 324 -5.11 -14.10 9.14
N THR A 325 -4.26 -13.15 9.54
CA THR A 325 -3.83 -12.01 8.70
C THR A 325 -2.78 -12.42 7.65
N ILE A 326 -1.84 -13.30 7.98
CA ILE A 326 -0.87 -13.79 6.97
C ILE A 326 -1.54 -14.73 5.95
N HIS A 327 -2.43 -15.62 6.38
CA HIS A 327 -3.24 -16.45 5.47
C HIS A 327 -4.26 -15.63 4.63
N ALA A 328 -4.43 -14.33 4.92
CA ALA A 328 -5.19 -13.41 4.08
C ALA A 328 -4.34 -12.84 2.92
N PHE A 329 -3.02 -12.80 3.08
CA PHE A 329 -2.06 -12.27 2.11
C PHE A 329 -1.38 -13.35 1.28
N GLU A 330 -1.14 -14.50 1.89
CA GLU A 330 -0.30 -15.59 1.39
C GLU A 330 -1.03 -16.95 1.46
N THR A 331 -0.29 -18.05 1.31
CA THR A 331 -0.86 -19.39 1.39
C THR A 331 -1.44 -19.70 2.78
N PRO A 332 -2.44 -20.61 2.91
CA PRO A 332 -2.96 -21.11 4.19
C PRO A 332 -1.96 -21.91 5.06
N THR A 333 -0.68 -21.91 4.68
CA THR A 333 0.44 -22.58 5.36
C THR A 333 1.60 -21.62 5.66
N THR A 334 1.48 -20.33 5.33
CA THR A 334 2.55 -19.35 5.53
C THR A 334 2.54 -18.82 6.98
N ALA A 335 3.59 -19.13 7.73
CA ALA A 335 3.82 -18.60 9.07
C ALA A 335 4.39 -17.17 9.05
N ILE A 336 4.40 -16.51 10.22
CA ILE A 336 5.23 -15.33 10.47
C ILE A 336 6.43 -15.80 11.31
N HIS A 337 7.59 -15.88 10.69
CA HIS A 337 8.84 -16.26 11.37
C HIS A 337 9.33 -15.13 12.27
N THR A 338 10.07 -15.45 13.33
CA THR A 338 10.51 -14.51 14.38
C THR A 338 11.93 -14.81 14.87
N GLY A 339 12.65 -13.80 15.33
CA GLY A 339 14.00 -13.97 15.86
C GLY A 339 14.70 -12.66 16.20
N GLY A 340 15.47 -12.64 17.28
CA GLY A 340 16.24 -11.46 17.70
C GLY A 340 15.42 -10.20 18.02
N GLY A 341 14.09 -10.35 18.23
CA GLY A 341 13.14 -9.24 18.40
C GLY A 341 12.35 -8.86 17.13
N HIS A 342 12.67 -9.45 15.99
CA HIS A 342 12.10 -9.12 14.68
C HIS A 342 11.18 -10.23 14.13
N PHE A 343 10.48 -9.94 13.02
CA PHE A 343 9.70 -10.94 12.26
C PHE A 343 9.95 -10.88 10.75
N TRP A 344 9.59 -11.95 10.04
CA TRP A 344 9.75 -12.11 8.60
C TRP A 344 8.50 -12.73 7.95
N ASP A 345 8.25 -12.53 6.65
CA ASP A 345 9.01 -11.71 5.68
C ASP A 345 8.61 -10.22 5.68
N TYR A 346 7.75 -9.81 6.62
CA TYR A 346 7.12 -8.48 6.63
C TYR A 346 7.60 -7.57 7.77
N GLY A 347 8.74 -7.88 8.40
CA GLY A 347 9.31 -7.04 9.47
C GLY A 347 9.89 -5.72 8.96
N LEU A 348 10.15 -5.61 7.65
CA LEU A 348 10.84 -4.51 7.00
C LEU A 348 12.28 -4.35 7.52
N ASN A 349 12.93 -5.46 7.85
CA ASN A 349 14.23 -5.49 8.52
C ASN A 349 15.37 -5.11 7.56
N TYR A 350 15.26 -5.53 6.30
CA TYR A 350 16.24 -5.30 5.24
C TYR A 350 15.62 -4.59 4.03
N ASP A 351 16.43 -3.88 3.24
CA ASP A 351 15.94 -3.09 2.10
C ASP A 351 15.32 -3.95 0.98
N ASN A 352 15.67 -5.24 0.88
CA ASN A 352 15.02 -6.20 -0.02
C ASN A 352 13.66 -6.71 0.48
N GLU A 353 13.26 -6.43 1.72
CA GLU A 353 11.88 -6.61 2.20
C GLU A 353 10.99 -5.42 1.81
N TRP A 354 11.56 -4.28 1.37
CA TRP A 354 10.77 -3.10 1.05
C TRP A 354 10.04 -3.24 -0.29
N SER A 355 8.72 -3.19 -0.21
CA SER A 355 7.80 -2.89 -1.30
C SER A 355 6.59 -2.16 -0.72
N GLU A 356 5.83 -1.45 -1.56
CA GLU A 356 4.56 -0.85 -1.14
C GLU A 356 3.60 -1.93 -0.59
N THR A 357 3.58 -3.13 -1.20
CA THR A 357 2.87 -4.32 -0.72
C THR A 357 3.30 -4.74 0.68
N ASN A 358 4.61 -4.84 0.93
CA ASN A 358 5.14 -5.27 2.22
C ASN A 358 4.99 -4.18 3.30
N ALA A 359 5.15 -2.91 2.94
CA ALA A 359 4.86 -1.78 3.82
C ALA A 359 3.40 -1.79 4.28
N PHE A 360 2.46 -2.06 3.36
CA PHE A 360 1.06 -2.26 3.72
C PHE A 360 0.85 -3.47 4.65
N ARG A 361 1.33 -4.66 4.24
CA ARG A 361 1.18 -5.92 5.00
C ARG A 361 1.79 -5.83 6.41
N HIS A 362 2.94 -5.17 6.56
CA HIS A 362 3.59 -4.88 7.84
C HIS A 362 2.64 -4.20 8.83
N VAL A 363 2.01 -3.08 8.44
CA VAL A 363 1.05 -2.35 9.31
C VAL A 363 -0.12 -3.24 9.71
N LYS A 364 -0.59 -4.13 8.83
CA LYS A 364 -1.66 -5.09 9.14
C LYS A 364 -1.21 -6.18 10.11
N ILE A 365 -0.01 -6.72 9.94
CA ILE A 365 0.57 -7.77 10.80
C ILE A 365 0.86 -7.22 12.20
N VAL A 366 1.53 -6.07 12.32
CA VAL A 366 1.79 -5.43 13.62
C VAL A 366 0.47 -5.10 14.33
N TRP A 367 -0.57 -4.66 13.60
CA TRP A 367 -1.90 -4.45 14.18
C TRP A 367 -2.56 -5.75 14.68
N ALA A 368 -2.37 -6.86 13.95
CA ALA A 368 -2.89 -8.17 14.34
C ALA A 368 -2.18 -8.74 15.57
N MET A 369 -0.85 -8.61 15.65
CA MET A 369 -0.04 -9.00 16.82
C MET A 369 -0.53 -8.29 18.10
N ARG A 370 -0.94 -7.03 18.00
CA ARG A 370 -1.57 -6.29 19.10
C ARG A 370 -2.98 -6.74 19.47
N ALA A 371 -3.73 -7.30 18.52
CA ALA A 371 -4.99 -7.97 18.82
C ALA A 371 -4.78 -9.33 19.52
N ASP A 372 -3.61 -9.95 19.31
CA ASP A 372 -3.14 -11.16 20.01
C ASP A 372 -2.48 -10.86 21.38
N GLY A 373 -2.45 -9.59 21.81
CA GLY A 373 -2.04 -9.18 23.17
C GLY A 373 -0.69 -8.45 23.28
N MET A 374 -0.09 -8.03 22.17
CA MET A 374 1.17 -7.26 22.12
C MET A 374 1.06 -5.78 22.53
#